data_AF-A0A7C9R5U2-F1
#
_entry.id   AF-A0A7C9R5U2-F1
#
_cell.length_a   1.000
_cell.length_b   1.000
_cell.length_c   1.000
_cell.angle_alpha   90.00
_cell.angle_beta   90.00
_cell.angle_gamma   90.00
#
_symmetry.space_group_name_H-M   'P 1'
#
loop_
_entity.id
_entity.type
_entity.pdbx_description
1 polymer ?
#
loop_
_entity_poly.entity_id
_entity_poly.type
_entity_poly.pdbx_seq_one_letter_code
_entity_poly.pdbx_strand_id
1 'polypeptide(L)' 'MKFFSRFLKGSRREMNLTTALERQRLDRTMPGQSGAVAAARLGFLIR' A
#
# COMPACT_ATOMS: atom_id res chain seq x y z
N MET A 1 -20.21 3.46 -20.91
CA MET A 1 -18.85 3.98 -20.62
C MET A 1 -18.14 3.06 -19.62
N LYS A 2 -17.45 2.00 -20.11
CA LYS A 2 -16.83 0.92 -19.30
C LYS A 2 -15.40 1.22 -18.82
N PHE A 3 -14.83 2.37 -19.20
CA PHE A 3 -13.46 2.75 -18.84
C PHE A 3 -13.38 3.30 -17.41
N PHE A 4 -14.33 4.15 -17.01
CA PHE A 4 -14.37 4.73 -15.66
C PHE A 4 -14.76 3.73 -14.56
N SER A 5 -15.48 2.67 -14.91
CA SER A 5 -15.87 1.64 -13.95
C SER A 5 -14.69 0.82 -13.45
N ARG A 6 -13.55 0.76 -14.16
CA ARG A 6 -12.35 0.05 -13.71
C ARG A 6 -11.53 0.87 -12.71
N PHE A 7 -11.52 2.20 -12.83
CA PHE A 7 -10.87 3.10 -11.88
C PHE A 7 -11.63 3.19 -10.55
N LEU A 8 -12.96 3.22 -10.58
CA LEU A 8 -13.79 3.29 -9.38
C LEU A 8 -14.01 1.91 -8.72
N LYS A 9 -13.85 0.81 -9.48
CA LYS A 9 -13.88 -0.57 -8.98
C LYS A 9 -12.48 -1.09 -8.59
N GLY A 10 -11.52 -0.18 -8.43
CA GLY A 10 -10.34 -0.43 -7.59
C GLY A 10 -10.78 -0.37 -6.13
N SER A 11 -11.59 -1.35 -5.71
CA SER A 11 -12.01 -1.51 -4.33
C SER A 11 -10.76 -1.50 -3.46
N ARG A 12 -10.57 -0.41 -2.70
CA ARG A 12 -9.67 -0.42 -1.55
C ARG A 12 -10.14 -1.64 -0.76
N ARG A 13 -9.34 -2.71 -0.75
CA ARG A 13 -9.57 -3.84 0.16
C ARG A 13 -9.78 -3.23 1.53
N GLU A 14 -10.95 -3.44 2.13
CA GLU A 14 -11.23 -2.98 3.48
C GLU A 14 -10.12 -3.51 4.38
N MET A 15 -9.22 -2.61 4.76
CA MET A 15 -8.09 -2.94 5.61
C MET A 15 -8.55 -2.65 7.03
N ASN A 16 -8.51 -3.67 7.88
CA ASN A 16 -8.82 -3.53 9.29
C ASN A 16 -7.97 -2.41 9.89
N LEU A 17 -8.61 -1.53 10.68
CA LEU A 17 -7.99 -0.34 11.28
C LEU A 17 -6.79 -0.71 12.16
N THR A 18 -6.88 -1.83 12.88
CA THR A 18 -5.77 -2.32 13.72
C THR A 18 -4.56 -2.70 12.85
N THR A 19 -4.79 -3.39 11.73
CA THR A 19 -3.74 -3.73 10.76
C THR A 19 -3.11 -2.50 10.12
N ALA A 20 -3.90 -1.44 9.89
CA ALA A 20 -3.39 -0.18 9.36
C ALA A 20 -2.44 0.50 10.36
N LEU A 21 -2.82 0.55 11.64
CA LEU A 21 -2.01 1.16 12.70
C LEU A 21 -0.71 0.38 12.96
N GLU A 22 -0.76 -0.95 12.96
CA GLU A 22 0.45 -1.77 13.11
C GLU A 22 1.40 -1.61 11.91
N ARG A 23 0.86 -1.50 10.69
CA ARG A 23 1.69 -1.13 9.52
C ARG A 23 2.37 0.22 9.69
N GLN A 24 1.66 1.23 10.20
CA GLN A 24 2.26 2.54 10.44
C GLN A 24 3.35 2.50 11.52
N ARG A 25 3.18 1.68 12.56
CA ARG A 25 4.21 1.47 13.59
C ARG A 25 5.45 0.81 13.01
N LEU A 26 5.27 -0.26 12.23
CA LEU A 26 6.36 -0.97 11.56
C LEU A 26 7.10 -0.08 10.56
N ASP A 27 6.39 0.80 9.85
CA ASP A 27 7.01 1.75 8.93
C ASP A 27 7.90 2.77 9.66
N ARG A 28 7.50 3.18 10.88
CA ARG A 28 8.29 4.08 11.74
C ARG A 28 9.51 3.40 12.36
N THR A 29 9.42 2.11 12.73
CA THR A 29 10.53 1.39 13.37
C THR A 29 11.49 0.75 12.37
N MET A 30 11.02 0.45 11.15
CA MET A 30 11.79 -0.26 10.13
C MET A 30 11.54 0.30 8.71
N PRO A 31 11.80 1.61 8.47
CA PRO A 31 11.47 2.25 7.19
C PRO A 31 12.22 1.64 6.00
N GLY A 32 13.48 1.20 6.18
CA GLY A 32 14.26 0.58 5.11
C GLY A 32 13.71 -0.79 4.67
N GLN A 33 13.27 -1.61 5.62
CA GLN A 33 12.70 -2.93 5.32
C GLN A 33 11.29 -2.81 4.73
N SER A 34 10.46 -1.93 5.30
CA SER A 34 9.13 -1.62 4.75
C SER A 34 9.24 -1.03 3.34
N GLY A 35 10.22 -0.15 3.11
CA GLY A 35 10.55 0.38 1.79
C GLY A 35 10.99 -0.69 0.79
N ALA A 36 11.86 -1.62 1.19
CA ALA A 36 12.30 -2.73 0.34
C ALA A 36 11.13 -3.63 -0.08
N VAL A 37 10.23 -3.96 0.86
CA VAL A 37 9.03 -4.77 0.58
C VAL A 37 8.05 -4.01 -0.31
N ALA A 38 7.85 -2.71 -0.10
CA ALA A 38 6.99 -1.88 -0.94
C ALA A 38 7.54 -1.79 -2.37
N ALA A 39 8.85 -1.56 -2.52
CA ALA A 39 9.51 -1.48 -3.80
C ALA A 39 9.49 -2.81 -4.58
N ALA A 40 9.64 -3.94 -3.89
CA ALA A 40 9.49 -5.27 -4.48
C ALA A 40 8.05 -5.55 -4.98
N ARG A 41 7.03 -4.99 -4.33
CA ARG A 41 5.61 -5.20 -4.68
C ARG A 41 5.09 -4.27 -5.74
N LEU A 42 5.50 -3.00 -5.71
CA LEU A 42 4.96 -1.94 -6.55
C LEU A 42 5.84 -1.60 -7.75
N GLY A 43 7.04 -2.19 -7.83
CA GLY A 43 8.10 -1.70 -8.70
C GLY A 43 8.71 -0.44 -8.09
N PHE A 44 10.03 -0.36 -8.04
CA PHE A 44 10.76 0.76 -7.44
C PHE A 44 10.26 2.10 -7.98
N LEU A 45 9.66 2.94 -7.13
CA LEU A 45 9.58 4.38 -7.37
C LEU A 45 10.90 4.97 -6.87
N ILE A 46 11.91 4.96 -7.75
CA ILE A 46 13.09 5.80 -7.58
C ILE A 46 12.59 7.25 -7.60
N ARG A 47 12.87 7.98 -6.51
CA ARG A 47 12.78 9.44 -6.48
C ARG A 47 14.11 10.02 -6.91
#